data_AF-A0A388PEI5-F1
#
_entry.id   AF-A0A388PEI5-F1
#
_cell.length_a   1.000
_cell.length_b   1.000
_cell.length_c   1.000
_cell.angle_alpha   90.00
_cell.angle_beta   90.00
_cell.angle_gamma   90.00
#
_symmetry.space_group_name_H-M   'P 1'
#
loop_
_entity.id
_entity.type
_entity.pdbx_description
1 polymer ?
#
loop_
_entity_poly.entity_id
_entity_poly.type
_entity_poly.pdbx_seq_one_letter_code
_entity_poly.pdbx_strand_id
1 'polypeptide(L)' 'MAKRDMLTGFKENVIMGHLVPAGTGLPLYRRIKVSPTVESAGE' A
#
# COMPACT_ATOMS: atom_id res chain seq x y z
N MET A 1 -22.34 0.27 -23.96
CA MET A 1 -21.72 0.48 -22.65
C MET A 1 -20.25 0.06 -22.75
N ALA A 2 -19.28 0.90 -22.35
CA ALA A 2 -17.86 0.57 -22.47
C ALA A 2 -17.37 -0.28 -21.29
N LYS A 3 -16.35 -1.13 -21.50
CA LYS A 3 -15.73 -1.94 -20.44
C LYS A 3 -14.95 -1.03 -19.49
N ARG A 4 -15.17 -1.17 -18.18
CA ARG A 4 -14.46 -0.44 -17.13
C ARG A 4 -13.46 -1.36 -16.45
N ASP A 5 -12.27 -0.83 -16.20
CA ASP A 5 -11.25 -1.48 -15.37
C ASP A 5 -11.41 -1.05 -13.92
N MET A 6 -11.30 -1.99 -12.99
CA MET A 6 -11.47 -1.76 -11.55
C MET A 6 -10.14 -1.63 -10.81
N LEU A 7 -8.99 -1.75 -11.49
CA LEU A 7 -7.64 -1.59 -10.94
C LEU A 7 -7.39 -2.45 -9.69
N THR A 8 -7.72 -3.73 -9.78
CA THR A 8 -7.57 -4.71 -8.68
C THR A 8 -6.31 -5.59 -8.83
N GLY A 9 -5.70 -5.58 -10.01
CA GLY A 9 -4.56 -6.41 -10.38
C GLY A 9 -3.21 -5.72 -10.20
N PHE A 10 -2.15 -6.52 -10.26
CA PHE A 10 -0.78 -6.03 -10.09
C PHE A 10 -0.39 -5.07 -11.21
N LYS A 11 -0.50 -5.53 -12.46
CA LYS A 11 0.01 -4.82 -13.64
C LYS A 11 -0.68 -3.47 -13.85
N GLU A 12 -2.00 -3.43 -13.78
CA GLU A 12 -2.79 -2.21 -13.95
C GLU A 12 -2.48 -1.15 -12.89
N ASN A 13 -2.25 -1.55 -11.62
CA ASN A 13 -1.81 -0.62 -10.60
C ASN A 13 -0.38 -0.09 -10.84
N VAL A 14 0.54 -0.92 -11.36
CA VAL A 14 1.88 -0.45 -11.77
C VAL A 14 1.78 0.60 -12.87
N ILE A 15 1.01 0.33 -13.93
CA ILE A 15 0.86 1.25 -15.08
C ILE A 15 0.29 2.60 -14.63
N MET A 16 -0.66 2.59 -13.69
CA MET A 16 -1.31 3.80 -13.19
C MET A 16 -0.51 4.53 -12.09
N GLY A 17 0.60 3.97 -11.61
CA GLY A 17 1.38 4.55 -10.51
C GLY A 17 0.73 4.41 -9.13
N HIS A 18 -0.21 3.47 -8.98
CA HIS A 18 -0.78 3.11 -7.69
C HIS A 18 0.07 2.06 -6.97
N LEU A 19 -0.06 2.00 -5.66
CA LEU A 19 0.56 0.93 -4.88
C LEU A 19 -0.06 -0.43 -5.25
N VAL A 20 0.78 -1.37 -5.66
CA VAL A 20 0.33 -2.70 -6.12
C VAL A 20 -0.34 -3.49 -5.00
N PRO A 21 -1.32 -4.37 -5.29
CA PRO A 21 -2.01 -5.20 -4.31
C PRO A 21 -1.17 -6.42 -3.88
N ALA A 22 0.10 -6.21 -3.54
CA ALA A 22 1.03 -7.24 -3.12
C ALA A 22 2.06 -6.69 -2.12
N GLY A 23 2.64 -7.58 -1.30
CA GLY A 23 3.63 -7.23 -0.29
C GLY A 23 3.17 -6.08 0.60
N THR A 24 3.97 -5.01 0.63
CA THR A 24 3.74 -3.79 1.41
C THR A 24 2.48 -3.02 1.00
N GLY A 25 1.96 -3.27 -0.22
CA GLY A 25 0.72 -2.70 -0.70
C GLY A 25 -0.55 -3.45 -0.31
N LEU A 26 -0.44 -4.59 0.36
CA LEU A 26 -1.60 -5.26 0.94
C LEU A 26 -2.23 -4.40 2.05
N PRO A 27 -3.56 -4.46 2.25
CA PRO A 27 -4.26 -3.62 3.23
C PRO A 27 -3.69 -3.71 4.65
N LEU A 28 -3.20 -4.90 5.03
CA LEU A 28 -2.59 -5.16 6.33
C LEU A 28 -1.31 -4.35 6.58
N TYR A 29 -0.51 -4.12 5.55
CA TYR A 29 0.83 -3.51 5.67
C TYR A 29 0.86 -2.04 5.23
N ARG A 30 -0.12 -1.58 4.45
CA ARG A 30 -0.13 -0.22 3.87
C ARG A 30 -0.30 0.90 4.91
N ARG A 31 -0.99 0.64 6.02
CA ARG A 31 -1.33 1.66 7.03
C ARG A 31 -1.08 1.17 8.44
N ILE A 32 0.18 0.95 8.75
CA ILE A 32 0.64 0.58 10.10
C ILE A 32 1.05 1.85 10.87
N LYS A 33 0.72 1.89 12.17
CA LYS A 33 1.26 2.90 13.08
C LYS A 33 2.50 2.30 13.74
N VAL A 34 3.61 3.02 13.66
CA VAL A 34 4.84 2.65 14.36
C VAL A 34 4.92 3.47 15.64
N SER A 35 5.03 2.78 16.77
CA SER A 35 5.32 3.41 18.06
C SER A 35 6.82 3.29 18.34
N PRO A 36 7.49 4.37 18.74
CA PRO A 36 8.90 4.30 19.12
C PRO A 36 9.06 3.39 20.33
N THR A 37 10.19 2.69 20.39
CA THR A 37 10.61 2.01 21.61
C THR A 37 11.09 3.06 22.61
N VAL A 38 10.96 2.77 23.90
CA VAL A 38 11.29 3.70 25.00
C VAL A 38 12.71 4.25 24.94
N GLU A 39 13.62 3.60 24.22
CA GLU A 39 15.02 4.01 24.04
C GLU A 39 15.20 5.19 23.07
N SER A 40 14.27 5.47 22.14
CA SER A 40 14.42 6.54 21.14
C SER A 40 13.62 7.82 21.45
N ALA A 41 12.92 7.86 22.58
CA ALA A 41 12.03 8.97 22.94
C ALA A 41 12.72 10.08 23.76
N GLY A 42 14.04 10.01 23.94
CA GLY A 42 14.82 10.94 24.75
C GLY A 42 16.24 11.10 24.26
N GLU A 43 16.40 11.84 23.15
CA GLU A 43 17.55 12.72 22.86
C GLU A 43 16.99 14.10 22.51
#